data_AF-A0A0U4AS80-F1
#
_entry.id   AF-A0A0U4AS80-F1
#
_cell.length_a   1.000
_cell.length_b   1.000
_cell.length_c   1.000
_cell.angle_alpha   90.00
_cell.angle_beta   90.00
_cell.angle_gamma   90.00
#
_symmetry.space_group_name_H-M   'P 1'
#
loop_
_entity.id
_entity.type
_entity.pdbx_description
1 polymer ?
#
loop_
_entity_poly.entity_id
_entity_poly.type
_entity_poly.pdbx_seq_one_letter_code
_entity_poly.pdbx_strand_id
1 'polypeptide(L)' 'MVYGEHYDKDRNRYNEALKDKRLIFDSNDISYIIVKTDKDIPVIADCLDARYRSEIPMTELQKLYTKIISVNQINNDF' A
#
# COMPACT_ATOMS: atom_id res chain seq x y z
N MET A 1 -21.60 -4.13 -13.68
CA MET A 1 -20.13 -4.14 -13.57
C MET A 1 -19.55 -3.32 -14.72
N VAL A 2 -19.32 -2.03 -14.51
CA VAL A 2 -18.79 -1.11 -15.55
C VAL A 2 -17.73 -0.24 -14.89
N TYR A 3 -16.59 -0.83 -14.49
CA TYR A 3 -15.47 -0.05 -13.94
C TYR A 3 -14.09 -0.54 -14.41
N GLY A 4 -13.99 -1.71 -15.05
CA GLY A 4 -12.71 -2.27 -15.49
C GLY A 4 -12.19 -1.68 -16.82
N GLU A 5 -13.06 -1.48 -17.81
CA GLU A 5 -12.61 -1.22 -19.19
C GLU A 5 -12.02 0.18 -19.42
N HIS A 6 -12.37 1.16 -18.58
CA HIS A 6 -11.78 2.50 -18.63
C HIS A 6 -10.54 2.66 -17.75
N TYR A 7 -10.37 1.80 -16.73
CA TYR A 7 -9.26 1.91 -15.78
C TYR A 7 -7.91 1.63 -16.46
N ASP A 8 -7.84 0.59 -17.30
CA ASP A 8 -6.58 0.18 -17.92
C ASP A 8 -6.10 1.13 -19.04
N LYS A 9 -7.01 1.79 -19.75
CA LYS A 9 -6.65 2.69 -20.88
C LYS A 9 -5.87 3.92 -20.43
N ASP A 10 -6.18 4.47 -19.26
CA ASP A 10 -5.51 5.66 -18.76
C ASP A 10 -4.44 5.38 -17.69
N ARG A 11 -4.34 4.13 -17.21
CA ARG A 11 -3.38 3.71 -16.17
C ARG A 11 -1.95 4.14 -16.49
N ASN A 12 -1.46 3.84 -17.69
CA ASN A 12 -0.10 4.15 -18.09
C ASN A 12 0.13 5.67 -18.18
N ARG A 13 -0.87 6.43 -18.65
CA ARG A 13 -0.80 7.89 -18.74
C ARG A 13 -0.71 8.53 -17.35
N TYR A 14 -1.54 8.09 -16.40
CA TYR A 14 -1.48 8.61 -15.03
C TYR A 14 -0.23 8.16 -14.29
N ASN A 15 0.23 6.92 -14.49
CA ASN A 15 1.50 6.44 -13.93
C ASN A 15 2.70 7.24 -14.45
N GLU A 16 2.78 7.51 -15.75
CA GLU A 16 3.84 8.35 -16.32
C GLU A 16 3.76 9.79 -15.78
N ALA A 17 2.56 10.36 -15.62
CA ALA A 17 2.38 11.70 -15.05
C ALA A 17 2.82 11.80 -13.58
N LEU A 18 2.76 10.69 -12.84
CA LEU A 18 3.16 10.60 -11.44
C LEU A 18 4.61 10.15 -11.24
N LYS A 19 5.29 9.66 -12.28
CA LYS A 19 6.65 9.10 -12.16
C LYS A 19 7.67 10.10 -11.64
N ASP A 20 7.54 11.37 -12.01
CA ASP A 20 8.43 12.44 -11.57
C ASP A 20 7.90 13.18 -10.32
N LYS A 21 6.74 12.77 -9.81
CA LYS A 21 6.16 13.30 -8.57
C LYS A 21 6.57 12.41 -7.41
N ARG A 22 7.39 12.94 -6.51
CA ARG A 22 7.60 12.31 -5.20
C ARG A 22 6.30 12.39 -4.42
N LEU A 23 5.59 11.26 -4.34
CA LEU A 23 4.50 11.09 -3.39
C LEU A 23 5.11 11.10 -1.99
N ILE A 24 4.76 12.11 -1.21
CA ILE A 24 5.07 12.21 0.20
C ILE A 24 3.78 11.87 0.93
N PHE A 25 3.82 10.87 1.79
CA PHE A 25 2.70 10.46 2.61
C PHE A 25 3.18 10.36 4.06
N ASP A 26 2.37 10.87 4.97
CA ASP A 26 2.51 10.60 6.39
C ASP A 26 1.93 9.22 6.71
N SER A 27 2.41 8.59 7.78
CA SER A 27 1.87 7.29 8.21
C SER A 27 0.37 7.37 8.54
N ASN A 28 -0.14 8.55 8.92
CA ASN A 28 -1.55 8.79 9.18
C ASN A 28 -2.39 8.99 7.91
N ASP A 29 -1.78 9.33 6.77
CA ASP A 29 -2.49 9.50 5.48
C ASP A 29 -2.92 8.15 4.88
N ILE A 30 -2.25 7.07 5.26
CA ILE A 30 -2.52 5.72 4.76
C ILE A 30 -3.63 5.09 5.61
N SER A 31 -4.74 4.69 5.00
CA SER A 31 -5.78 3.91 5.71
C SER A 31 -5.44 2.42 5.75
N TYR A 32 -5.09 1.83 4.59
CA TYR A 32 -4.79 0.40 4.46
C TYR A 32 -3.70 0.16 3.42
N ILE A 33 -2.90 -0.88 3.65
CA ILE A 33 -1.96 -1.46 2.68
C ILE A 33 -2.51 -2.83 2.32
N ILE A 34 -3.13 -2.94 1.15
CA ILE A 34 -3.85 -4.15 0.75
C ILE A 34 -2.89 -5.10 0.01
N VAL A 35 -2.80 -6.33 0.48
CA VAL A 35 -1.99 -7.40 -0.13
C VAL A 35 -2.86 -8.52 -0.66
N LYS A 36 -2.35 -9.30 -1.62
CA LYS A 36 -3.15 -10.32 -2.30
C LYS A 36 -3.45 -11.50 -1.39
N THR A 37 -2.46 -11.98 -0.65
CA THR A 37 -2.58 -13.14 0.24
C THR A 37 -1.96 -12.85 1.60
N ASP A 38 -2.34 -13.62 2.62
CA ASP A 38 -1.78 -13.48 3.98
C ASP A 38 -0.26 -13.73 4.02
N LYS A 39 0.26 -14.50 3.06
CA LYS A 39 1.70 -14.77 2.91
C LYS A 39 2.48 -13.54 2.46
N ASP A 40 1.82 -12.56 1.85
CA ASP A 40 2.45 -11.33 1.38
C ASP A 40 2.59 -10.29 2.50
N ILE A 41 1.86 -10.44 3.62
CA ILE A 41 1.94 -9.55 4.79
C ILE A 41 3.38 -9.42 5.32
N PRO A 42 4.11 -10.52 5.65
CA PRO A 42 5.49 -10.41 6.12
C PRO A 42 6.43 -9.82 5.07
N VAL A 43 6.22 -10.11 3.78
CA VAL A 43 7.05 -9.58 2.69
C VAL A 43 6.94 -8.05 2.60
N ILE A 44 5.73 -7.52 2.75
CA ILE A 44 5.51 -6.08 2.76
C ILE A 44 6.04 -5.45 4.05
N ALA A 45 5.89 -6.10 5.20
CA ALA A 45 6.45 -5.62 6.46
C ALA A 45 7.99 -5.50 6.37
N ASP A 46 8.67 -6.51 5.83
CA ASP A 46 10.13 -6.48 5.63
C ASP A 46 10.54 -5.38 4.65
N CYS A 47 9.77 -5.16 3.59
CA CYS A 47 10.01 -4.08 2.63
C CYS A 47 9.89 -2.69 3.28
N LEU A 48 8.89 -2.49 4.15
CA LEU A 48 8.71 -1.26 4.91
C LEU A 48 9.86 -1.05 5.91
N ASP A 49 10.28 -2.09 6.63
CA ASP A 49 11.43 -2.01 7.55
C ASP A 49 12.71 -1.65 6.79
N ALA A 50 13.00 -2.35 5.69
CA ALA A 50 14.19 -2.11 4.89
C ALA A 50 14.23 -0.70 4.29
N ARG A 51 13.08 -0.13 3.94
CA ARG A 51 12.99 1.18 3.28
C ARG A 51 12.92 2.35 4.25
N TYR A 52 12.17 2.22 5.34
CA TYR A 52 11.78 3.35 6.19
C TYR A 52 12.29 3.29 7.62
N ARG A 53 12.89 2.19 8.09
CA ARG A 53 13.42 2.08 9.47
C ARG A 53 14.36 3.22 9.86
N SER A 54 15.14 3.73 8.91
CA SER A 54 16.05 4.87 9.15
C SER A 54 15.43 6.25 8.88
N GLU A 55 14.24 6.29 8.26
CA GLU A 55 13.59 7.52 7.79
C GLU A 55 12.47 7.98 8.74
N ILE A 56 11.79 7.06 9.44
CA ILE A 56 10.66 7.38 10.32
C ILE A 56 10.81 6.77 11.73
N PRO A 57 10.13 7.34 12.75
CA PRO A 57 10.10 6.74 14.08
C PRO A 57 9.52 5.32 14.08
N MET A 58 10.07 4.44 14.92
CA MET A 58 9.58 3.06 15.07
C MET A 58 8.08 2.99 15.39
N THR A 59 7.57 3.96 16.15
CA THR A 59 6.14 4.07 16.47
C THR A 59 5.27 4.29 15.23
N GLU A 60 5.76 5.03 14.24
CA GLU A 60 5.04 5.25 12.98
C GLU A 60 5.12 4.03 12.06
N LEU A 61 6.29 3.39 12.03
CA LEU A 61 6.47 2.15 11.28
C LEU A 61 5.56 1.03 11.82
N GLN A 62 5.40 0.94 13.15
CA GLN A 62 4.43 0.04 13.78
C GLN A 62 2.99 0.35 13.38
N LYS A 63 2.60 1.62 13.28
CA LYS A 63 1.27 1.98 12.75
C LYS A 63 1.07 1.46 11.34
N LEU A 64 2.07 1.57 10.47
CA LEU A 64 1.99 1.03 9.11
C LEU A 64 1.80 -0.49 9.10
N TYR A 65 2.49 -1.23 9.98
CA TYR A 65 2.31 -2.68 10.09
C TYR A 65 0.87 -3.08 10.46
N THR A 66 0.22 -2.32 11.34
CA THR A 66 -1.19 -2.58 11.70
C THR A 66 -2.18 -2.32 10.57
N LYS A 67 -1.75 -1.63 9.51
CA LYS A 67 -2.59 -1.28 8.36
C LYS A 67 -2.44 -2.26 7.19
N ILE A 68 -1.57 -3.27 7.31
CA ILE A 68 -1.41 -4.30 6.28
C ILE A 68 -2.54 -5.32 6.43
N ILE A 69 -3.32 -5.49 5.37
CA ILE A 69 -4.47 -6.41 5.35
C ILE A 69 -4.50 -7.17 4.02
N SER A 70 -4.84 -8.46 4.06
CA SER A 70 -5.00 -9.24 2.84
C SER A 70 -6.42 -9.16 2.26
N VAL A 71 -6.56 -9.43 0.97
CA VAL A 71 -7.87 -9.60 0.33
C VAL A 71 -8.67 -10.73 0.99
N ASN A 72 -8.02 -11.80 1.47
CA ASN A 72 -8.69 -12.88 2.18
C ASN A 72 -9.31 -12.39 3.50
N GLN A 73 -8.58 -11.57 4.26
CA GLN A 73 -9.08 -11.00 5.50
C GLN A 73 -10.26 -10.07 5.22
N ILE A 74 -10.17 -9.22 4.19
CA ILE A 74 -11.28 -8.35 3.79
C ILE A 74 -12.54 -9.16 3.47
N ASN A 75 -12.43 -10.23 2.69
CA ASN A 75 -13.57 -11.03 2.27
C ASN A 75 -14.19 -11.90 3.39
N ASN A 76 -13.45 -12.16 4.47
CA ASN A 76 -13.91 -13.01 5.57
C ASN A 76 -14.35 -12.22 6.81
N ASP A 77 -13.81 -11.00 7.01
CA ASP A 77 -14.09 -10.16 8.18
C ASP A 77 -15.10 -9.02 7.92
N PHE A 78 -15.40 -8.70 6.66
CA PHE A 78 -16.39 -7.68 6.25
C PHE A 78 -17.49 -8.27 5.36
#